data_AF-A0A816HXT3-F1
#
_entry.id   AF-A0A816HXT3-F1
#
_cell.length_a   1.000
_cell.length_b   1.000
_cell.length_c   1.000
_cell.angle_alpha   90.00
_cell.angle_beta   90.00
_cell.angle_gamma   90.00
#
_symmetry.space_group_name_H-M   'P 1'
#
loop_
_entity.id
_entity.type
_entity.pdbx_description
1 polymer ?
#
loop_
_entity_poly.entity_id
_entity_poly.type
_entity_poly.pdbx_seq_one_letter_code
_entity_poly.pdbx_strand_id
1 'polypeptide(L)'
;MSVGIVTMMFLIGFIGGFLSVVTFRVKKIQINGCGLYLFVSGWISLVIVCVLMIKFVQLILLQTKVYNNLSIFRLNCIVLDVFIKILLAINDWLDACVSIERIITAKQ
;
A
#
# COMPACT_ATOMS: atom_id res chain seq x y z
N MET A 1 -9.86 16.04 22.04
CA MET A 1 -8.92 16.77 21.17
C MET A 1 -8.09 15.87 20.24
N SER A 2 -7.82 14.59 20.59
CA SER A 2 -6.96 13.71 19.76
C SER A 2 -7.63 13.11 18.50
N VAL A 3 -8.94 12.84 18.55
CA VAL A 3 -9.66 12.12 17.47
C VAL A 3 -9.75 12.94 16.17
N GLY A 4 -9.90 14.26 16.27
CA GLY A 4 -10.01 15.15 15.11
C GLY A 4 -8.75 15.16 14.22
N ILE A 5 -7.57 15.11 14.85
CA ILE A 5 -6.28 15.08 14.14
C ILE A 5 -6.13 13.74 13.41
N VAL A 6 -6.50 12.64 14.05
CA VAL A 6 -6.47 11.30 13.45
C VAL A 6 -7.40 11.21 12.23
N THR A 7 -8.62 11.74 12.33
CA THR A 7 -9.56 11.76 11.20
C THR A 7 -9.08 12.64 10.06
N MET A 8 -8.41 13.76 10.34
CA MET A 8 -7.83 14.62 9.30
C MET A 8 -6.63 13.96 8.62
N MET A 9 -5.74 13.32 9.38
CA MET A 9 -4.63 12.53 8.83
C MET A 9 -5.15 11.36 7.98
N PHE A 10 -6.27 10.75 8.38
CA PHE A 10 -6.94 9.71 7.61
C PHE A 10 -7.46 10.22 6.26
N LEU A 11 -8.19 11.33 6.26
CA LEU A 11 -8.73 11.94 5.03
C LEU A 11 -7.60 12.36 4.08
N ILE A 12 -6.56 13.01 4.59
CA ILE A 12 -5.41 13.45 3.79
C ILE A 12 -4.67 12.24 3.20
N GLY A 13 -4.45 11.18 3.99
CA GLY A 13 -3.81 9.96 3.52
C GLY A 13 -4.64 9.19 2.48
N PHE A 14 -5.97 9.14 2.66
CA PHE A 14 -6.88 8.49 1.71
C PHE A 14 -6.96 9.24 0.39
N ILE A 15 -7.08 10.57 0.44
CA ILE A 15 -7.12 11.45 -0.73
C ILE A 15 -5.77 11.44 -1.44
N GLY A 16 -4.65 11.49 -0.71
CA GLY A 16 -3.30 11.42 -1.27
C GLY A 16 -3.01 10.07 -1.93
N GLY A 17 -3.43 8.97 -1.31
CA GLY A 17 -3.40 7.65 -1.93
C GLY A 17 -4.23 7.60 -3.21
N PHE A 18 -5.49 8.02 -3.17
CA PHE A 18 -6.35 8.00 -4.35
C PHE A 18 -5.81 8.87 -5.50
N LEU A 19 -5.33 10.09 -5.21
CA LEU A 19 -4.72 10.97 -6.21
C LEU A 19 -3.45 10.37 -6.83
N SER A 20 -2.66 9.63 -6.07
CA SER A 20 -1.46 8.96 -6.59
C SER A 20 -1.81 7.83 -7.57
N VAL A 21 -2.84 7.01 -7.27
CA VAL A 21 -3.38 6.00 -8.22
C VAL A 21 -3.81 6.67 -9.52
N VAL A 22 -4.58 7.75 -9.42
CA VAL A 22 -5.15 8.45 -10.57
C VAL A 22 -4.04 9.11 -11.40
N THR A 23 -3.03 9.70 -10.75
CA THR A 23 -1.90 10.35 -11.44
C THR A 23 -1.02 9.35 -12.17
N PHE A 24 -0.77 8.17 -11.60
CA PHE A 24 -0.07 7.08 -12.29
C PHE A 24 -0.87 6.50 -13.46
N ARG A 25 -2.21 6.55 -13.40
CA ARG A 25 -3.09 6.14 -14.51
C ARG A 25 -3.00 7.05 -15.74
N VAL A 26 -2.66 8.34 -15.55
CA VAL A 26 -2.69 9.36 -16.61
C VAL A 26 -1.37 9.43 -17.40
N LYS A 27 -0.22 9.11 -16.77
CA LYS A 27 1.06 9.04 -17.50
C LYS A 27 1.19 7.71 -18.25
N LYS A 28 0.73 7.74 -19.51
CA LYS A 28 1.12 6.80 -20.57
C LYS A 28 2.63 6.55 -20.56
N ILE A 29 3.08 5.49 -19.90
CA ILE A 29 4.41 4.89 -20.09
C ILE A 29 4.16 3.42 -20.46
N GLN A 30 3.29 3.20 -21.45
CA GLN A 30 2.96 1.88 -21.98
C GLN A 30 3.67 1.68 -23.32
N ILE A 31 5.01 1.65 -23.30
CA ILE A 31 5.79 1.28 -24.50
C ILE A 31 6.87 0.22 -24.18
N ASN A 32 7.34 0.12 -22.92
CA ASN A 32 8.33 -0.88 -22.50
C ASN A 32 7.82 -1.69 -21.29
N GLY A 33 8.18 -2.97 -21.20
CA GLY A 33 7.80 -3.87 -20.09
C GLY A 33 8.10 -3.27 -18.70
N CYS A 34 9.19 -2.52 -18.57
CA CYS A 34 9.58 -1.76 -17.38
C CYS A 34 8.48 -0.81 -16.86
N GLY A 35 7.68 -0.19 -17.74
CA GLY A 35 6.58 0.69 -17.35
C GLY A 35 5.40 -0.03 -16.69
N LEU A 36 5.11 -1.28 -17.12
CA LEU A 36 4.09 -2.14 -16.53
C LEU A 36 4.50 -2.60 -15.13
N TYR A 37 5.77 -3.00 -14.94
CA TYR A 37 6.28 -3.38 -13.63
C TYR A 37 6.27 -2.20 -12.64
N LEU A 38 6.68 -1.00 -13.06
CA LEU A 38 6.59 0.20 -12.22
C LEU A 38 5.14 0.53 -11.83
N PHE A 39 4.20 0.35 -12.77
CA PHE A 39 2.78 0.58 -12.51
C PHE A 39 2.25 -0.39 -11.46
N VAL A 40 2.49 -1.69 -11.63
CA VAL A 40 2.08 -2.71 -10.65
C VAL A 40 2.71 -2.44 -9.29
N SER A 41 4.00 -2.10 -9.24
CA SER A 41 4.67 -1.74 -7.99
C SER A 41 4.07 -0.50 -7.32
N GLY A 42 3.66 0.50 -8.11
CA GLY A 42 2.93 1.68 -7.63
C GLY A 42 1.59 1.31 -6.98
N TRP A 43 0.82 0.42 -7.59
CA TRP A 43 -0.43 -0.10 -7.01
C TRP A 43 -0.20 -0.86 -5.71
N ILE A 44 0.78 -1.76 -5.68
CA ILE A 44 1.15 -2.54 -4.49
C ILE A 44 1.54 -1.60 -3.34
N SER A 45 2.37 -0.60 -3.62
CA SER A 45 2.80 0.39 -2.63
C SER A 45 1.62 1.18 -2.05
N LEU A 46 0.64 1.50 -2.89
CA LEU A 46 -0.57 2.19 -2.46
C LEU A 46 -1.45 1.34 -1.54
N VAL A 47 -1.61 0.07 -1.90
CA VAL A 47 -2.34 -0.91 -1.09
C VAL A 47 -1.65 -1.07 0.27
N ILE A 48 -0.32 -1.12 0.32
CA ILE A 48 0.45 -1.18 1.58
C ILE A 48 0.14 0.05 2.46
N VAL A 49 0.16 1.26 1.90
CA VAL A 49 -0.16 2.49 2.65
C VAL A 49 -1.60 2.45 3.18
N CYS A 50 -2.58 2.03 2.37
CA CYS A 50 -3.97 1.88 2.81
C CYS A 50 -4.10 0.89 3.98
N VAL A 51 -3.42 -0.25 3.92
CA VAL A 51 -3.49 -1.28 4.97
C VAL A 51 -2.82 -0.81 6.27
N LEU A 52 -1.69 -0.11 6.19
CA LEU A 52 -1.04 0.49 7.36
C LEU A 52 -1.96 1.51 8.06
N MET A 53 -2.71 2.30 7.28
CA MET A 53 -3.68 3.25 7.81
C MET A 53 -4.84 2.53 8.53
N ILE A 54 -5.34 1.42 7.98
CA ILE A 54 -6.37 0.60 8.64
C ILE A 54 -5.86 0.05 9.97
N LYS A 55 -4.61 -0.45 10.03
CA LYS A 55 -3.98 -0.88 11.29
C LYS A 55 -3.90 0.24 12.32
N PHE A 56 -3.61 1.48 11.89
CA PHE A 56 -3.55 2.64 12.78
C PHE A 56 -4.92 2.97 13.39
N VAL A 57 -5.97 3.02 12.56
CA VAL A 57 -7.36 3.23 13.02
C VAL A 57 -7.80 2.13 13.98
N GLN A 58 -7.47 0.89 13.65
CA GLN A 58 -7.69 -0.27 14.52
C GLN A 58 -7.05 -0.08 15.90
N LEU A 59 -5.78 0.33 15.96
CA LEU A 59 -5.04 0.55 17.20
C LEU A 59 -5.70 1.61 18.09
N ILE A 60 -6.22 2.68 17.48
CA ILE A 60 -6.93 3.75 18.19
C ILE A 60 -8.28 3.28 18.74
N LEU A 61 -9.03 2.48 17.97
CA LEU A 61 -10.29 1.89 18.42
C LEU A 61 -10.08 0.94 19.61
N LEU A 62 -8.98 0.19 19.60
CA LEU A 62 -8.56 -0.68 20.72
C LEU A 62 -8.25 0.15 21.97
N GLN A 63 -7.44 1.21 21.83
CA GLN A 63 -7.04 2.07 22.94
C GLN A 63 -8.22 2.83 23.56
N THR A 64 -9.26 3.10 22.78
CA THR A 64 -10.47 3.78 23.25
C THR A 64 -11.47 2.82 23.91
N LYS A 65 -11.14 1.51 24.08
CA LYS A 65 -12.03 0.45 24.61
C LYS A 65 -13.41 0.37 23.92
N VAL A 66 -13.56 0.96 22.72
CA VAL A 66 -14.81 0.95 21.96
C VAL A 66 -15.10 -0.46 21.42
N TYR A 67 -14.07 -1.27 21.23
CA TYR A 67 -14.19 -2.61 20.66
C TYR A 67 -14.29 -3.69 21.75
N ASN A 68 -15.46 -4.29 21.89
CA ASN A 68 -15.71 -5.34 22.89
C ASN A 68 -15.13 -6.72 22.48
N ASN A 69 -14.90 -6.93 21.17
CA ASN A 69 -14.55 -8.25 20.62
C ASN A 69 -13.06 -8.36 20.25
N LEU A 70 -12.17 -8.39 21.25
CA LEU A 70 -10.71 -8.46 21.05
C LEU A 70 -10.23 -9.56 20.08
N SER A 71 -10.98 -10.66 19.95
CA SER A 71 -10.65 -11.78 19.07
C SER A 71 -10.76 -11.45 17.58
N ILE A 72 -11.84 -10.78 17.17
CA ILE A 72 -12.06 -10.35 15.77
C ILE A 72 -11.01 -9.32 15.36
N PHE A 73 -10.68 -8.42 16.29
CA PHE A 73 -9.62 -7.44 16.10
C PHE A 73 -8.26 -8.09 15.85
N ARG A 74 -7.88 -9.07 16.69
CA ARG A 74 -6.62 -9.80 16.56
C ARG A 74 -6.56 -10.56 15.23
N LEU A 75 -7.65 -11.20 14.82
CA LEU A 75 -7.73 -11.93 13.55
C LEU A 75 -7.52 -10.98 12.35
N ASN A 76 -8.23 -9.84 12.32
CA ASN A 76 -8.02 -8.83 11.29
C ASN A 76 -6.57 -8.31 11.26
N CYS A 77 -5.96 -8.11 12.43
CA CYS A 77 -4.59 -7.65 12.52
C CYS A 77 -3.58 -8.67 11.95
N ILE A 78 -3.80 -9.97 12.19
CA ILE A 78 -2.98 -11.06 11.63
C ILE A 78 -3.15 -11.14 10.10
N VAL A 79 -4.40 -11.13 9.62
CA VAL A 79 -4.70 -11.20 8.18
C VAL A 79 -4.06 -10.04 7.42
N LEU A 80 -4.18 -8.81 7.93
CA LEU A 80 -3.56 -7.64 7.31
C LEU A 80 -2.02 -7.71 7.34
N ASP A 81 -1.43 -8.28 8.39
CA ASP A 81 0.03 -8.47 8.47
C ASP A 81 0.55 -9.44 7.41
N VAL A 82 -0.13 -10.58 7.27
CA VAL A 82 0.17 -11.58 6.25
C VAL A 82 0.00 -10.97 4.85
N PHE A 83 -1.07 -10.20 4.64
CA PHE A 83 -1.33 -9.54 3.37
C PHE A 83 -0.23 -8.51 3.00
N ILE A 84 0.21 -7.69 3.95
CA ILE A 84 1.36 -6.77 3.74
C ILE A 84 2.61 -7.56 3.35
N LYS A 85 2.93 -8.65 4.06
CA LYS A 85 4.13 -9.46 3.76
C LYS A 85 4.10 -10.02 2.34
N ILE A 86 2.95 -10.49 1.88
CA ILE A 86 2.78 -11.00 0.52
C ILE A 86 2.99 -9.87 -0.51
N LEU A 87 2.37 -8.70 -0.29
CA LEU A 87 2.54 -7.53 -1.16
C LEU A 87 4.01 -7.07 -1.24
N LEU A 88 4.71 -7.05 -0.11
CA LEU A 88 6.12 -6.69 -0.03
C LEU A 88 7.00 -7.67 -0.79
N ALA A 89 6.75 -8.98 -0.64
CA ALA A 89 7.47 -10.00 -1.38
C ALA A 89 7.24 -9.89 -2.90
N ILE A 90 6.00 -9.65 -3.34
CA ILE A 90 5.70 -9.43 -4.76
C ILE A 90 6.45 -8.19 -5.28
N ASN A 91 6.48 -7.10 -4.52
CA ASN A 91 7.21 -5.89 -4.89
C ASN A 91 8.72 -6.14 -5.06
N ASP A 92 9.34 -6.90 -4.14
CA ASP A 92 10.77 -7.24 -4.19
C ASP A 92 11.11 -8.06 -5.45
N TRP A 93 10.25 -9.05 -5.77
CA TRP A 93 10.36 -9.82 -7.01
C TRP A 93 10.18 -8.95 -8.27
N LEU A 94 9.23 -8.02 -8.27
CA LEU A 94 9.03 -7.08 -9.38
C LEU A 94 10.25 -6.18 -9.60
N ASP A 95 10.88 -5.70 -8.54
CA ASP A 95 12.07 -4.86 -8.62
C ASP A 95 13.28 -5.62 -9.19
N ALA A 96 13.44 -6.89 -8.79
CA ALA A 96 14.42 -7.79 -9.37
C ALA A 96 14.19 -8.01 -10.88
N CYS A 97 12.94 -8.23 -11.31
CA CYS A 97 12.59 -8.35 -12.72
C CYS A 97 12.89 -7.06 -13.51
N VAL A 98 12.59 -5.89 -12.96
CA VAL A 98 12.90 -4.59 -13.59
C VAL A 98 14.41 -4.40 -13.76
N SER A 99 15.19 -4.78 -12.76
CA SER A 99 16.66 -4.70 -12.82
C SER A 99 17.24 -5.58 -13.92
N ILE A 100 16.72 -6.80 -14.08
CA ILE A 100 17.12 -7.73 -15.16
C ILE A 100 16.78 -7.15 -16.53
N GLU A 101 15.54 -6.68 -16.73
CA GLU A 101 15.10 -6.08 -18.00
C GLU A 101 15.95 -4.87 -18.41
N ARG A 102 16.35 -4.03 -17.43
CA ARG A 102 17.25 -2.89 -17.68
C ARG A 102 18.63 -3.33 -18.15
N ILE A 103 19.19 -4.38 -17.55
CA ILE A 103 20.51 -4.92 -17.95
C ILE A 103 20.45 -5.48 -19.37
N ILE A 104 19.39 -6.22 -19.70
CA ILE A 104 19.21 -6.81 -21.04
C ILE A 104 19.09 -5.70 -22.09
N THR A 105 18.28 -4.67 -21.82
CA THR A 105 18.09 -3.54 -22.73
C THR A 105 19.34 -2.68 -22.88
N ALA A 106 20.13 -2.50 -21.82
CA ALA A 106 21.38 -1.73 -21.88
C ALA A 106 22.55 -2.48 -22.56
N LYS A 107 22.44 -3.80 -22.73
CA LYS A 107 23.44 -4.62 -23.43
C LYS A 107 23.20 -4.76 -24.92
N GLN A 108 22.05 -4.31 -25.43
CA GLN A 108 21.67 -4.34 -26.83
C GLN A 108 21.98 -3.00 -27.51
#